data_AF-A0A1C6E8F1-F1
#
_entry.id   AF-A0A1C6E8F1-F1
#
_cell.length_a   1.000
_cell.length_b   1.000
_cell.length_c   1.000
_cell.angle_alpha   90.00
_cell.angle_beta   90.00
_cell.angle_gamma   90.00
#
_symmetry.space_group_name_H-M   'P 1'
#
loop_
_entity.id
_entity.type
_entity.pdbx_description
1 polymer ?
#
loop_
_entity_poly.entity_id
_entity_poly.type
_entity_poly.pdbx_seq_one_letter_code
_entity_poly.pdbx_strand_id
1 'polypeptide(L)'
;MKQRFYFATDLKSFYASVECRESGLDPLDNNLVVADESRTDKTICLAVTPSLKAYGISGRAWLFEVVQRVKEANRGRLYDAPGQRFSGKSCFFSIKCHTEAGD
;
A
#
# COMPACT_ATOMS: atom_id res chain seq x y z
N MET A 1 23.59 34.74 -25.14
CA MET A 1 23.48 33.82 -23.98
C MET A 1 22.94 32.49 -24.49
N LYS A 2 23.56 31.34 -24.17
CA LYS A 2 23.04 30.02 -24.56
C LYS A 2 21.86 29.64 -23.67
N GLN A 3 20.79 29.11 -24.29
CA GLN A 3 19.63 28.60 -23.58
C GLN A 3 20.01 27.32 -22.81
N ARG A 4 19.65 27.24 -21.53
CA ARG A 4 19.90 26.08 -20.67
C ARG A 4 18.58 25.42 -20.33
N PHE A 5 18.52 24.11 -20.53
CA PHE A 5 17.38 23.28 -20.15
C PHE A 5 17.77 22.43 -18.95
N TYR A 6 16.88 22.38 -17.96
CA TYR A 6 17.05 21.57 -16.76
C TYR A 6 15.89 20.57 -16.70
N PHE A 7 16.23 19.33 -16.39
CA PHE A 7 15.26 18.24 -16.27
C PHE A 7 15.42 17.59 -14.90
N ALA A 8 14.31 17.43 -14.19
CA ALA A 8 14.25 16.79 -12.88
C ALA A 8 13.23 15.65 -12.93
N THR A 9 13.66 14.47 -12.48
CA THR A 9 12.84 13.26 -12.41
C THR A 9 12.81 12.73 -11.00
N ASP A 10 11.63 12.33 -10.57
CA ASP A 10 11.38 11.69 -9.27
C ASP A 10 10.62 10.37 -9.49
N LEU A 11 10.95 9.35 -8.69
CA LEU A 11 10.31 8.05 -8.74
C LEU A 11 9.12 8.01 -7.79
N LYS A 12 7.92 7.87 -8.34
CA LYS A 12 6.70 7.73 -7.55
C LYS A 12 6.70 6.41 -6.79
N SER A 13 6.43 6.47 -5.48
CA SER A 13 6.29 5.28 -4.64
C SER A 13 7.50 4.35 -4.69
N PHE A 14 8.71 4.92 -4.66
CA PHE A 14 9.97 4.19 -4.80
C PHE A 14 10.09 2.96 -3.90
N TYR A 15 9.98 3.12 -2.58
CA TYR A 15 10.10 2.00 -1.65
C TYR A 15 9.07 0.89 -1.91
N ALA A 16 7.81 1.26 -2.16
CA ALA A 16 6.78 0.28 -2.47
C ALA A 16 7.05 -0.45 -3.81
N SER A 17 7.68 0.22 -4.76
CA SER A 17 8.06 -0.37 -6.05
C SER A 17 9.19 -1.37 -5.91
N VAL A 18 10.20 -1.07 -5.07
CA VAL A 18 11.28 -1.99 -4.73
C VAL A 18 10.72 -3.22 -4.02
N GLU A 19 9.89 -3.03 -2.99
CA GLU A 19 9.25 -4.13 -2.25
C GLU A 19 8.41 -5.04 -3.14
N CYS A 20 7.62 -4.46 -4.05
CA CYS A 20 6.87 -5.24 -5.03
C CYS A 20 7.81 -6.06 -5.91
N ARG A 21 8.89 -5.45 -6.42
CA ARG A 21 9.82 -6.13 -7.32
C ARG A 21 10.54 -7.28 -6.63
N GLU A 22 11.05 -7.08 -5.41
CA GLU A 22 11.69 -8.12 -4.60
C GLU A 22 10.72 -9.26 -4.26
N SER A 23 9.43 -8.95 -4.12
CA SER A 23 8.37 -9.92 -3.84
C SER A 23 7.74 -10.56 -5.11
N GLY A 24 8.23 -10.22 -6.31
CA GLY A 24 7.66 -10.70 -7.57
C GLY A 24 6.26 -10.17 -7.91
N LEU A 25 5.87 -9.04 -7.32
CA LEU A 25 4.58 -8.36 -7.49
C LEU A 25 4.70 -7.20 -8.50
N ASP A 26 3.56 -6.81 -9.10
CA ASP A 26 3.46 -5.62 -9.95
C ASP A 26 3.13 -4.39 -9.08
N PRO A 27 4.02 -3.38 -9.02
CA PRO A 27 3.77 -2.19 -8.20
C PRO A 27 2.58 -1.34 -8.64
N LEU A 28 2.06 -1.52 -9.86
CA LEU A 28 0.90 -0.78 -10.38
C LEU A 28 -0.43 -1.45 -10.02
N ASP A 29 -0.42 -2.77 -9.77
CA ASP A 29 -1.64 -3.56 -9.53
C ASP A 29 -1.76 -3.99 -8.05
N ASN A 30 -0.66 -4.28 -7.38
CA ASN A 30 -0.69 -4.84 -6.02
C ASN A 30 -0.86 -3.77 -4.93
N ASN A 31 -1.80 -4.00 -4.00
CA ASN A 31 -2.04 -3.15 -2.84
C ASN A 31 -0.92 -3.34 -1.79
N LEU A 32 0.04 -2.43 -1.71
CA LEU A 32 1.18 -2.53 -0.79
C LEU A 32 1.52 -1.17 -0.16
N VAL A 33 1.89 -1.21 1.11
CA VAL A 33 2.38 -0.06 1.88
C VAL A 33 3.69 -0.44 2.55
N VAL A 34 4.61 0.52 2.64
CA VAL A 34 5.87 0.38 3.36
C VAL A 34 5.84 1.31 4.57
N ALA A 35 6.00 0.75 5.77
CA ALA A 35 6.00 1.49 7.03
C ALA A 35 6.88 0.77 8.07
N ASP A 36 7.39 1.50 9.06
CA ASP A 36 8.13 0.93 10.19
C ASP A 36 7.18 0.73 11.39
N GLU A 37 6.58 -0.46 11.47
CA GLU A 37 5.62 -0.79 12.53
C GLU A 37 6.27 -1.08 13.89
N SER A 38 7.61 -1.22 13.95
CA SER A 38 8.33 -1.43 15.21
C SER A 38 8.21 -0.25 16.18
N ARG A 39 7.79 0.92 15.68
CA ARG A 39 7.55 2.12 16.48
C ARG A 39 6.15 2.10 17.09
N THR A 40 5.13 2.31 16.26
CA THR A 40 3.68 2.26 16.58
C THR A 40 2.89 2.24 15.26
N ASP A 41 1.58 1.96 15.33
CA ASP A 41 0.61 2.18 14.24
C ASP A 41 0.45 3.66 13.84
N LYS A 42 0.91 4.59 14.68
CA LYS A 42 1.07 6.02 14.39
C LYS A 42 2.39 6.34 13.70
N THR A 43 2.99 5.39 12.99
CA THR A 43 4.12 5.64 12.10
C THR A 43 3.63 6.20 10.77
N ILE A 44 4.42 7.08 10.15
CA ILE A 44 4.14 7.59 8.80
C ILE A 44 4.56 6.52 7.79
N CYS A 45 3.71 6.25 6.80
CA CYS A 45 4.06 5.36 5.70
C CYS A 45 5.17 5.99 4.82
N LEU A 46 6.20 5.20 4.50
CA LEU A 46 7.31 5.58 3.63
C LEU A 46 6.90 5.60 2.17
N ALA A 47 6.08 4.65 1.75
CA ALA A 47 5.52 4.58 0.40
C ALA A 47 4.23 3.77 0.38
N VAL A 48 3.38 4.06 -0.61
CA VAL A 48 2.09 3.39 -0.85
C VAL A 48 1.97 3.16 -2.35
N THR A 49 1.58 1.98 -2.82
CA THR A 49 1.38 1.71 -4.25
C THR A 49 0.23 2.53 -4.84
N PRO A 50 0.24 2.83 -6.15
CA PRO A 50 -0.87 3.52 -6.82
C PRO A 50 -2.23 2.83 -6.64
N SER A 51 -2.29 1.51 -6.71
CA SER A 51 -3.51 0.72 -6.48
C SER A 51 -4.07 0.93 -5.07
N LEU A 52 -3.20 0.95 -4.05
CA LEU A 52 -3.64 1.20 -2.68
C LEU A 52 -4.09 2.67 -2.47
N LYS A 53 -3.46 3.63 -3.15
CA LYS A 53 -3.91 5.04 -3.16
C LYS A 53 -5.30 5.21 -3.76
N ALA A 54 -5.73 4.34 -4.68
CA ALA A 54 -7.05 4.41 -5.29
C ALA A 54 -8.20 4.24 -4.28
N TYR A 55 -7.92 3.65 -3.10
CA TYR A 55 -8.86 3.62 -1.97
C TYR A 55 -8.92 4.95 -1.18
N GLY A 56 -8.42 6.05 -1.74
CA GLY A 56 -8.40 7.37 -1.10
C GLY A 56 -7.37 7.49 0.02
N ILE A 57 -6.32 6.67 -0.01
CA ILE A 57 -5.21 6.72 0.95
C ILE A 57 -4.19 7.75 0.45
N SER A 58 -3.82 8.68 1.33
CA SER A 58 -2.83 9.70 0.99
C SER A 58 -1.42 9.09 0.91
N GLY A 59 -0.55 9.69 0.09
CA GLY A 59 0.85 9.26 -0.01
C GLY A 59 1.69 9.47 1.25
N ARG A 60 1.15 10.18 2.26
CA ARG A 60 1.77 10.39 3.59
C ARG A 60 0.80 9.99 4.71
N ALA A 61 -0.04 8.98 4.46
CA ALA A 61 -0.95 8.47 5.47
C ALA A 61 -0.17 7.87 6.65
N TRP A 62 -0.81 7.85 7.81
CA TRP A 62 -0.33 7.07 8.95
C TRP A 62 -0.76 5.62 8.80
N LEU A 63 0.03 4.68 9.32
CA LEU A 63 -0.25 3.25 9.14
C LEU A 63 -1.64 2.86 9.66
N PHE A 64 -2.08 3.40 10.79
CA PHE A 64 -3.43 3.16 11.30
C PHE A 64 -4.53 3.62 10.33
N GLU A 65 -4.35 4.75 9.63
CA GLU A 65 -5.33 5.25 8.65
C GLU A 65 -5.42 4.31 7.44
N VAL A 66 -4.27 3.79 6.99
CA VAL A 66 -4.20 2.79 5.92
C VAL A 66 -4.97 1.54 6.33
N VAL A 67 -4.72 1.02 7.53
CA VAL A 67 -5.41 -0.16 8.06
C VAL A 67 -6.91 0.07 8.15
N GLN A 68 -7.36 1.23 8.68
CA GLN A 68 -8.79 1.55 8.75
C GLN A 68 -9.43 1.61 7.36
N ARG A 69 -8.78 2.30 6.40
CA ARG A 69 -9.33 2.42 5.05
C ARG A 69 -9.41 1.08 4.32
N VAL A 70 -8.41 0.22 4.48
CA VAL A 70 -8.42 -1.13 3.90
C VAL A 70 -9.54 -1.98 4.52
N LYS A 71 -9.77 -1.87 5.84
CA LYS A 71 -10.90 -2.54 6.50
C LYS A 71 -12.25 -2.06 5.96
N GLU A 72 -12.42 -0.75 5.79
CA GLU A 72 -13.64 -0.17 5.19
C GLU A 72 -13.87 -0.69 3.77
N ALA A 73 -12.82 -0.69 2.94
CA ALA A 73 -12.88 -1.19 1.57
C ALA A 73 -13.23 -2.68 1.52
N ASN A 74 -12.62 -3.50 2.39
CA ASN A 74 -12.90 -4.92 2.48
C ASN A 74 -14.34 -5.19 2.97
N ARG A 75 -14.87 -4.40 3.90
CA ARG A 75 -16.28 -4.51 4.32
C ARG A 75 -17.23 -4.29 3.15
N GLY A 76 -16.97 -3.28 2.30
CA GLY A 76 -17.74 -3.07 1.07
C GLY A 76 -17.65 -4.27 0.12
N ARG A 77 -16.43 -4.74 -0.15
CA ARG A 77 -16.20 -5.91 -1.01
C ARG A 77 -16.84 -7.19 -0.49
N LEU A 78 -16.90 -7.37 0.83
CA LEU A 78 -17.51 -8.53 1.47
C LEU A 78 -19.03 -8.49 1.29
N TYR A 79 -19.63 -7.32 1.46
CA TYR A 79 -21.07 -7.13 1.24
C TYR A 79 -21.47 -7.47 -0.21
N ASP A 80 -20.65 -7.08 -1.18
CA ASP A 80 -20.89 -7.34 -2.61
C ASP A 80 -20.52 -8.77 -3.05
N ALA A 81 -19.81 -9.54 -2.21
CA ALA A 81 -19.33 -10.87 -2.56
C ALA A 81 -20.47 -11.92 -2.53
N PRO A 82 -20.47 -12.90 -3.44
CA PRO A 82 -21.43 -14.01 -3.40
C PRO A 82 -21.37 -14.76 -2.07
N GLY A 83 -22.50 -14.85 -1.37
CA GLY A 83 -22.58 -15.48 -0.06
C GLY A 83 -21.83 -14.73 1.05
N GLN A 84 -21.50 -13.45 0.85
CA GLN A 84 -20.77 -12.58 1.79
C GLN A 84 -19.46 -13.21 2.28
N ARG A 85 -18.75 -13.87 1.37
CA ARG A 85 -17.50 -14.57 1.68
C ARG A 85 -16.46 -14.32 0.62
N PHE A 86 -15.23 -14.06 1.04
CA PHE A 86 -14.10 -14.02 0.12
C PHE A 86 -13.73 -15.43 -0.34
N SER A 87 -13.52 -15.60 -1.65
CA SER A 87 -13.05 -16.85 -2.27
C SER A 87 -11.57 -16.80 -2.68
N GLY A 88 -10.93 -15.63 -2.56
CA GLY A 88 -9.54 -15.40 -2.96
C GLY A 88 -8.54 -15.55 -1.81
N LYS A 89 -7.25 -15.34 -2.13
CA LYS A 89 -6.15 -15.29 -1.17
C LYS A 89 -5.63 -13.85 -1.06
N SER A 90 -5.32 -13.41 0.15
CA SER A 90 -4.50 -12.22 0.39
C SER A 90 -3.10 -12.66 0.78
N CYS A 91 -2.07 -12.02 0.22
CA CYS A 91 -0.69 -12.20 0.62
C CYS A 91 -0.29 -11.11 1.60
N PHE A 92 0.26 -11.49 2.75
CA PHE A 92 0.91 -10.59 3.68
C PHE A 92 2.42 -10.73 3.48
N PHE A 93 3.04 -9.76 2.82
CA PHE A 93 4.49 -9.69 2.67
C PHE A 93 5.01 -8.67 3.67
N SER A 94 5.83 -9.16 4.60
CA SER A 94 6.39 -8.34 5.66
C SER A 94 7.91 -8.26 5.50
N ILE A 95 8.40 -7.09 5.09
CA ILE A 95 9.77 -6.69 5.40
C ILE A 95 9.68 -5.92 6.72
N LYS A 96 9.70 -6.71 7.81
CA LYS A 96 9.56 -6.38 9.24
C LYS A 96 8.11 -6.29 9.77
N CYS A 97 7.75 -7.43 10.35
CA CYS A 97 6.69 -7.73 11.32
C CYS A 97 5.24 -8.00 10.85
N HIS A 98 4.63 -8.79 11.73
CA HIS A 98 3.35 -9.45 11.70
C HIS A 98 2.21 -8.46 11.96
N THR A 99 1.09 -8.64 11.26
CA THR A 99 -0.20 -8.79 11.93
C THR A 99 -1.20 -9.45 10.99
N GLU A 100 -1.60 -10.66 11.37
CA GLU A 100 -2.79 -11.30 10.86
C GLU A 100 -4.00 -10.40 11.14
N ALA A 101 -4.85 -10.26 10.14
CA ALA A 101 -6.28 -10.11 10.35
C ALA A 101 -6.96 -11.12 9.43
N GLY A 102 -6.69 -12.41 9.72
CA GLY A 102 -7.75 -13.41 9.62
C GLY A 102 -8.77 -13.14 10.72
N ASP A 103 -9.99 -13.67 10.52
CA ASP A 103 -11.11 -13.55 11.47
C ASP A 103 -10.72 -13.71 12.95
#